data_AF-S9QR38-F1
#
_entry.id   AF-S9QR38-F1
#
_cell.length_a   1.000
_cell.length_b   1.000
_cell.length_c   1.000
_cell.angle_alpha   90.00
_cell.angle_beta   90.00
_cell.angle_gamma   90.00
#
_symmetry.space_group_name_H-M   'P 1'
#
loop_
_entity.id
_entity.type
_entity.pdbx_description
1 polymer ?
#
loop_
_entity_poly.entity_id
_entity_poly.type
_entity_poly.pdbx_seq_one_letter_code
_entity_poly.pdbx_strand_id
1 'polypeptide(L)'
;MTPNHLHIDYDEGVPGSYRGVVLTADGKETQRWATGDPQSDWASYLAHAKENGLLILQSSSITHFCWDNPEWRFIEDADGREVLVPEDRPEWLEATDA
;
A
#
# COMPACT_ATOMS: atom_id res chain seq x y z
N MET A 1 -20.07 5.39 -13.00
CA MET A 1 -18.84 5.64 -12.23
C MET A 1 -17.82 4.63 -12.70
N THR A 2 -16.71 5.06 -13.28
CA THR A 2 -15.61 4.16 -13.61
C THR A 2 -14.91 3.77 -12.31
N PRO A 3 -14.69 2.48 -12.01
CA PRO A 3 -13.94 2.08 -10.82
C PRO A 3 -12.47 2.49 -10.95
N ASN A 4 -11.86 2.87 -9.83
CA ASN A 4 -10.41 3.10 -9.77
C ASN A 4 -9.74 1.81 -9.31
N HIS A 5 -8.68 1.39 -9.99
CA HIS A 5 -7.86 0.27 -9.58
C HIS A 5 -6.63 0.80 -8.82
N LEU A 6 -6.49 0.37 -7.58
CA LEU A 6 -5.36 0.67 -6.71
C LEU A 6 -4.35 -0.46 -6.75
N HIS A 7 -3.08 -0.13 -6.90
CA HIS A 7 -1.98 -1.07 -6.75
C HIS A 7 -0.76 -0.40 -6.10
N ILE A 8 0.07 -1.21 -5.46
CA ILE A 8 1.44 -0.84 -5.11
C ILE A 8 2.33 -1.21 -6.28
N ASP A 9 3.11 -0.25 -6.77
CA ASP A 9 4.09 -0.41 -7.85
C ASP A 9 5.43 -0.80 -7.23
N TYR A 10 5.80 -2.07 -7.39
CA TYR A 10 7.07 -2.65 -7.01
C TYR A 10 7.30 -3.92 -7.84
N ASP A 11 8.51 -4.47 -7.82
CA ASP A 11 8.79 -5.76 -8.44
C ASP A 11 8.62 -6.86 -7.40
N GLU A 12 7.60 -7.71 -7.57
CA GLU A 12 7.31 -8.82 -6.65
C GLU A 12 8.54 -9.72 -6.45
N GLY A 13 8.83 -10.05 -5.20
CA GLY A 13 10.00 -10.82 -4.78
C GLY A 13 11.36 -10.09 -4.89
N VAL A 14 11.38 -8.79 -5.21
CA VAL A 14 12.62 -8.00 -5.26
C VAL A 14 12.62 -6.95 -4.13
N PRO A 15 13.40 -7.15 -3.05
CA PRO A 15 13.51 -6.19 -1.97
C PRO A 15 13.96 -4.81 -2.44
N GLY A 16 13.36 -3.75 -1.89
CA GLY A 16 13.73 -2.36 -2.20
C GLY A 16 13.32 -1.89 -3.61
N SER A 17 12.45 -2.63 -4.30
CA SER A 17 11.94 -2.27 -5.64
C SER A 17 10.73 -1.33 -5.62
N TYR A 18 10.31 -0.88 -4.43
CA TYR A 18 9.17 0.02 -4.25
C TYR A 18 9.29 1.31 -5.07
N ARG A 19 8.21 1.66 -5.78
CA ARG A 19 8.12 2.86 -6.65
C ARG A 19 6.89 3.73 -6.38
N GLY A 20 5.93 3.29 -5.59
CA GLY A 20 4.80 4.11 -5.18
C GLY A 20 3.46 3.39 -5.08
N VAL A 21 2.44 4.14 -4.68
CA VAL A 21 1.02 3.75 -4.73
C VAL A 21 0.38 4.41 -5.95
N VAL A 22 -0.38 3.65 -6.73
CA VAL A 22 -0.89 4.09 -8.04
C VAL A 22 -2.38 3.82 -8.15
N LEU A 23 -3.12 4.83 -8.59
CA LEU A 23 -4.50 4.71 -9.05
C LEU A 23 -4.55 4.71 -10.58
N THR A 24 -5.36 3.82 -11.12
CA THR A 24 -5.67 3.79 -12.55
C THR A 24 -7.19 3.78 -12.77
N ALA A 25 -7.64 4.40 -13.85
CA ALA A 25 -9.02 4.32 -14.33
C ALA A 25 -8.99 4.20 -15.87
N ASP A 26 -9.86 3.36 -16.44
CA ASP A 26 -9.91 3.08 -17.88
C ASP A 26 -8.53 2.73 -18.49
N GLY A 27 -7.72 1.97 -17.73
CA GLY A 27 -6.38 1.54 -18.12
C GLY A 27 -5.32 2.63 -18.15
N LYS A 28 -5.59 3.81 -17.56
CA LYS A 28 -4.64 4.93 -17.47
C LYS A 28 -4.35 5.27 -16.02
N GLU A 29 -3.09 5.58 -15.73
CA GLU A 29 -2.70 6.16 -14.46
C GLU A 29 -3.37 7.53 -14.29
N THR A 30 -4.10 7.69 -13.19
CA THR A 30 -4.80 8.94 -12.84
C THR A 30 -4.10 9.68 -11.71
N GLN A 31 -3.41 8.94 -10.83
CA GLN A 31 -2.71 9.49 -9.67
C GLN A 31 -1.60 8.53 -9.23
N ARG A 32 -0.51 9.11 -8.74
CA ARG A 32 0.60 8.40 -8.11
C ARG A 32 1.06 9.14 -6.86
N TRP A 33 1.43 8.37 -5.84
CA TRP A 33 2.18 8.82 -4.68
C TRP A 33 3.48 8.02 -4.65
N ALA A 34 4.62 8.71 -4.74
CA ALA A 34 5.93 8.10 -4.94
C ALA A 34 7.01 8.90 -4.20
N THR A 35 6.82 9.11 -2.91
CA THR A 35 7.81 9.74 -2.03
C THR A 35 8.99 8.82 -1.74
N GLY A 36 8.82 7.52 -1.97
CA GLY A 36 9.79 6.48 -1.62
C GLY A 36 9.57 5.90 -0.21
N ASP A 37 8.57 6.41 0.52
CA ASP A 37 8.12 5.87 1.80
C ASP A 37 6.72 5.24 1.66
N PRO A 38 6.59 3.91 1.73
CA PRO A 38 5.32 3.21 1.60
C PRO A 38 4.23 3.72 2.55
N GLN A 39 4.57 4.02 3.80
CA GLN A 39 3.61 4.52 4.80
C GLN A 39 3.04 5.88 4.40
N SER A 40 3.90 6.83 4.04
CA SER A 40 3.47 8.18 3.61
C SER A 40 2.65 8.15 2.33
N ASP A 41 3.04 7.32 1.35
CA ASP A 41 2.34 7.20 0.08
C ASP A 41 0.95 6.55 0.26
N TRP A 42 0.84 5.53 1.11
CA TRP A 42 -0.45 4.91 1.46
C TRP A 42 -1.37 5.87 2.21
N ALA A 43 -0.83 6.62 3.18
CA ALA A 43 -1.60 7.63 3.92
C ALA A 43 -2.13 8.73 2.98
N SER A 44 -1.33 9.15 1.99
CA SER A 44 -1.74 10.12 0.97
C SER A 44 -2.86 9.60 0.08
N TYR A 45 -2.80 8.31 -0.30
CA TYR A 45 -3.90 7.62 -0.98
C TYR A 45 -5.19 7.63 -0.14
N LEU A 46 -5.12 7.24 1.14
CA LEU A 46 -6.30 7.17 2.01
C LEU A 46 -6.98 8.54 2.17
N ALA A 47 -6.18 9.60 2.34
CA ALA A 47 -6.69 10.97 2.40
C ALA A 47 -7.41 11.34 1.11
N HIS A 48 -6.80 11.07 -0.04
CA HIS A 48 -7.39 11.34 -1.34
C HIS A 48 -8.69 10.56 -1.59
N ALA A 49 -8.71 9.26 -1.25
CA ALA A 49 -9.89 8.41 -1.42
C ALA A 49 -11.07 8.90 -0.56
N LYS A 50 -10.79 9.33 0.67
CA LYS A 50 -11.78 9.91 1.60
C LYS A 50 -12.36 11.23 1.07
N GLU A 51 -11.51 12.13 0.59
CA GLU A 51 -11.94 13.44 0.08
C GLU A 51 -12.81 13.33 -1.17
N ASN A 52 -12.54 12.35 -2.03
CA ASN A 52 -13.18 12.22 -3.34
C ASN A 52 -14.29 11.15 -3.38
N GLY A 53 -14.51 10.40 -2.30
CA GLY A 53 -15.55 9.35 -2.25
C GLY A 53 -15.37 8.28 -3.33
N LEU A 54 -14.13 7.87 -3.58
CA LEU A 54 -13.79 6.98 -4.69
C LEU A 54 -14.26 5.55 -4.45
N LEU A 55 -14.78 4.91 -5.50
CA LEU A 55 -14.92 3.45 -5.56
C LEU A 55 -13.58 2.84 -5.98
N ILE A 56 -12.97 2.08 -5.07
CA ILE A 56 -11.65 1.47 -5.23
C ILE A 56 -11.76 -0.05 -5.41
N LEU A 57 -11.02 -0.59 -6.38
CA LEU A 57 -10.73 -2.02 -6.54
C LEU A 57 -9.25 -2.23 -6.26
N GLN A 58 -8.93 -3.10 -5.30
CA GLN A 58 -7.56 -3.40 -4.91
C GLN A 58 -6.96 -4.52 -5.77
N SER A 59 -5.70 -4.39 -6.18
CA SER A 59 -4.93 -5.47 -6.81
C SER A 59 -4.35 -6.43 -5.78
N SER A 60 -3.91 -7.61 -6.24
CA SER A 60 -3.15 -8.56 -5.40
C SER A 60 -1.80 -8.00 -4.91
N SER A 61 -1.24 -7.00 -5.61
CA SER A 61 0.05 -6.42 -5.21
C SER A 61 -0.01 -5.77 -3.82
N ILE A 62 -1.19 -5.36 -3.35
CA ILE A 62 -1.37 -4.85 -1.98
C ILE A 62 -1.14 -5.97 -0.95
N THR A 63 -1.76 -7.14 -1.17
CA THR A 63 -1.58 -8.29 -0.28
C THR A 63 -0.19 -8.89 -0.36
N HIS A 64 0.41 -8.92 -1.56
CA HIS A 64 1.76 -9.48 -1.76
C HIS A 64 2.85 -8.56 -1.21
N PHE A 65 2.62 -7.24 -1.16
CA PHE A 65 3.62 -6.28 -0.75
C PHE A 65 4.23 -6.59 0.63
N CYS A 66 3.40 -6.89 1.64
CA CYS A 66 3.89 -7.23 2.99
C CYS A 66 4.49 -8.64 3.08
N TRP A 67 4.20 -9.53 2.14
CA TRP A 67 4.90 -10.83 2.06
C TRP A 67 6.32 -10.67 1.53
N ASP A 68 6.49 -9.81 0.52
CA ASP A 68 7.79 -9.55 -0.09
C ASP A 68 8.64 -8.55 0.70
N ASN A 69 8.01 -7.66 1.47
CA ASN A 69 8.63 -6.61 2.27
C ASN A 69 8.16 -6.78 3.73
N PRO A 70 8.73 -7.75 4.48
CA PRO A 70 8.26 -8.15 5.80
C PRO A 70 8.50 -7.11 6.90
N GLU A 71 9.20 -6.02 6.59
CA GLU A 71 9.35 -4.85 7.45
C GLU A 71 8.10 -3.95 7.46
N TRP A 72 7.05 -4.30 6.69
CA TRP A 72 5.78 -3.59 6.64
C TRP A 72 4.61 -4.48 7.03
N ARG A 73 3.55 -3.86 7.55
CA ARG A 73 2.27 -4.52 7.79
C ARG A 73 1.09 -3.58 7.65
N PHE A 74 -0.06 -4.15 7.33
CA PHE A 74 -1.34 -3.46 7.45
C PHE A 74 -1.95 -3.66 8.84
N ILE A 75 -2.48 -2.58 9.41
CA ILE A 75 -3.30 -2.61 10.64
C ILE A 75 -4.59 -1.84 10.39
N GLU A 76 -5.63 -2.14 11.17
CA GLU A 76 -6.86 -1.33 11.18
C GLU A 76 -6.69 -0.16 12.17
N ASP A 77 -6.95 1.07 11.72
CA ASP A 77 -6.97 2.26 12.56
C ASP A 77 -8.32 2.43 13.30
N ALA A 78 -8.42 3.46 14.16
CA ALA A 78 -9.64 3.72 14.92
C ALA A 78 -10.86 4.13 14.06
N ASP A 79 -10.63 4.53 12.81
CA ASP A 79 -11.67 4.85 11.82
C ASP A 79 -12.08 3.60 11.01
N GLY A 80 -11.51 2.43 11.28
CA GLY A 80 -11.74 1.18 10.54
C GLY A 80 -11.02 1.13 9.18
N ARG A 81 -9.96 1.92 8.99
CA ARG A 81 -9.18 1.92 7.73
C ARG A 81 -7.94 1.05 7.88
N GLU A 82 -7.62 0.29 6.82
CA GLU A 82 -6.33 -0.38 6.71
C GLU A 82 -5.22 0.65 6.42
N VAL A 83 -4.33 0.84 7.39
CA VAL A 83 -3.15 1.71 7.27
C VAL A 83 -1.88 0.85 7.20
N LEU A 84 -0.92 1.28 6.38
CA LEU A 84 0.38 0.66 6.26
C LEU A 84 1.33 1.27 7.31
N VAL A 85 1.98 0.42 8.09
CA VAL A 85 2.94 0.83 9.14
C VAL A 85 4.18 -0.05 9.09
N PRO A 86 5.33 0.43 9.62
CA PRO A 86 6.46 -0.44 9.89
C PRO A 86 6.05 -1.60 10.80
N GLU A 87 6.58 -2.78 10.53
CA GLU A 87 6.43 -3.95 11.39
C GLU A 87 7.21 -3.72 12.69
N ASP A 88 6.51 -3.83 13.81
CA ASP A 88 6.99 -3.50 15.15
C ASP A 88 6.70 -4.62 16.16
N ARG A 89 6.13 -5.75 15.73
CA ARG A 89 5.85 -6.89 16.61
C ARG A 89 7.13 -7.63 16.99
N PRO A 90 7.45 -7.72 18.29
CA PRO A 90 8.66 -8.39 18.75
C PRO A 90 8.79 -9.83 18.23
N GLU A 91 7.70 -10.60 18.26
CA GLU A 91 7.70 -12.00 17.83
C GLU A 91 8.01 -12.19 16.35
N TRP A 92 7.73 -11.18 15.53
CA TRP A 92 8.01 -11.22 14.10
C TRP A 92 9.47 -10.85 13.83
N LEU A 93 9.94 -9.78 14.46
CA LEU A 93 11.33 -9.33 14.35
C LEU A 93 12.31 -10.43 14.82
N GLU A 94 12.00 -11.12 15.92
CA GLU A 94 12.77 -12.28 16.40
C GLU A 94 12.82 -13.44 15.40
N ALA A 95 11.75 -13.66 14.61
CA ALA A 95 11.66 -14.74 13.64
C ALA A 95 12.38 -14.43 12.31
N THR A 96 12.53 -13.16 11.97
CA THR A 96 13.18 -12.72 10.72
C THR A 96 14.68 -12.42 10.87
N ASP A 97 15.17 -12.25 12.11
CA ASP A 97 16.60 -12.01 12.43
C ASP A 97 17.43 -13.31 12.59
N ALA A 98 16.80 -14.49 12.51
CA ALA A 98 17.41 -15.81 12.73
C ALA A 98 17.80 -16.52 11.42
#